data_AF-A0A1Y0HP34-F1
#
_entry.id   AF-A0A1Y0HP34-F1
#
_cell.length_a   1.000
_cell.length_b   1.000
_cell.length_c   1.000
_cell.angle_alpha   90.00
_cell.angle_beta   90.00
_cell.angle_gamma   90.00
#
_symmetry.space_group_name_H-M   'P 1'
#
loop_
_entity.id
_entity.type
_entity.pdbx_description
1 polymer ?
#
loop_
_entity_poly.entity_id
_entity_poly.type
_entity_poly.pdbx_seq_one_letter_code
_entity_poly.pdbx_strand_id
1 'polypeptide(L)' 'MSVLVIGGDKIDSIASVLQDFSFEKITHWDARNPSVVKKDIPQDVHLVIMLTNFLNHNAMNKFKSEAKRKGN' A
#
# COMPACT_ATOMS: atom_id res chain seq x y z
N MET A 1 -9.72 11.45 -0.33
CA MET A 1 -9.26 10.27 -1.11
C MET A 1 -8.53 9.27 -0.21
N SER A 2 -8.40 8.00 -0.60
CA SER A 2 -7.73 6.96 0.21
C SER A 2 -6.53 6.33 -0.49
N VAL A 3 -5.52 6.01 0.30
CA VAL A 3 -4.24 5.45 -0.18
C VAL A 3 -3.80 4.31 0.73
N LEU A 4 -3.26 3.27 0.10
CA LEU A 4 -2.61 2.15 0.77
C LEU A 4 -1.11 2.20 0.52
N VAL A 5 -0.33 2.34 1.60
CA VAL A 5 1.14 2.26 1.57
C VAL A 5 1.54 0.88 2.06
N ILE A 6 2.37 0.17 1.28
CA ILE A 6 2.83 -1.19 1.59
C ILE A 6 4.37 -1.22 1.64
N GLY A 7 4.92 -1.71 2.73
CA GLY A 7 6.35 -1.75 3.04
C GLY A 7 6.77 -0.63 4.00
N GLY A 8 7.97 -0.77 4.56
CA GLY A 8 8.62 0.20 5.44
C GLY A 8 8.05 0.21 6.86
N ASP A 9 8.87 0.59 7.82
CA ASP A 9 8.51 0.55 9.25
C ASP A 9 7.85 1.83 9.74
N LYS A 10 8.25 2.95 9.14
CA LYS A 10 7.77 4.28 9.43
C LYS A 10 7.45 4.96 8.12
N ILE A 11 6.27 5.56 8.04
CA ILE A 11 5.81 6.26 6.85
C ILE A 11 5.44 7.70 7.16
N ASP A 12 5.76 8.24 8.34
CA ASP A 12 5.30 9.56 8.80
C ASP A 12 5.57 10.68 7.79
N SER A 13 6.78 10.74 7.24
CA SER A 13 7.12 11.71 6.19
C SER A 13 6.32 11.52 4.90
N ILE A 14 6.07 10.27 4.50
CA ILE A 14 5.26 9.95 3.32
C ILE A 14 3.81 10.32 3.58
N ALA A 15 3.29 9.98 4.76
CA ALA A 15 1.93 10.27 5.19
C ALA A 15 1.66 11.78 5.23
N SER A 16 2.61 12.56 5.77
CA SER A 16 2.53 14.02 5.77
C SER A 16 2.40 14.58 4.35
N VAL A 17 3.24 14.12 3.42
CA VAL A 17 3.15 14.54 2.00
C VAL A 17 1.81 14.13 1.38
N LEU A 18 1.32 12.94 1.67
CA LEU A 18 0.02 12.46 1.16
C LEU A 18 -1.16 13.28 1.70
N GLN A 19 -1.08 13.76 2.95
CA GLN A 19 -2.08 14.65 3.54
C GLN A 19 -2.13 16.00 2.79
N ASP A 20 -0.97 16.54 2.40
CA ASP A 20 -0.91 17.75 1.58
C ASP A 20 -1.59 17.58 0.20
N PHE A 21 -1.63 16.34 -0.31
CA PHE A 21 -2.38 15.96 -1.51
C PHE A 21 -3.85 15.57 -1.26
N SER A 22 -4.43 15.93 -0.11
CA SER A 22 -5.85 15.66 0.23
C SER A 22 -6.23 14.16 0.33
N PHE A 23 -5.25 13.30 0.65
CA PHE A 23 -5.55 11.93 1.09
C PHE A 23 -5.94 11.92 2.58
N GLU A 24 -7.22 11.66 2.85
CA GLU A 24 -7.79 11.66 4.20
C GLU A 24 -7.61 10.31 4.91
N LYS A 25 -7.61 9.22 4.13
CA LYS A 25 -7.47 7.86 4.65
C LYS A 25 -6.18 7.23 4.16
N ILE A 26 -5.20 7.16 5.05
CA ILE A 26 -3.89 6.55 4.79
C ILE A 26 -3.84 5.22 5.55
N THR A 27 -3.83 4.11 4.83
CA THR A 27 -3.63 2.77 5.40
C THR A 27 -2.20 2.33 5.18
N HIS A 28 -1.55 1.78 6.20
CA HIS A 28 -0.18 1.29 6.11
C HIS A 28 -0.07 -0.18 6.48
N TRP A 29 0.61 -0.96 5.64
CA TRP A 29 1.05 -2.31 5.93
C TRP A 29 2.58 -2.39 5.85
N ASP A 30 3.26 -2.63 6.98
CA ASP A 30 4.74 -2.70 7.03
C ASP A 30 5.36 -3.79 6.14
N ALA A 31 4.58 -4.81 5.78
CA ALA A 31 4.97 -6.00 5.03
C ALA A 31 6.11 -6.84 5.65
N ARG A 32 6.42 -6.65 6.94
CA ARG A 32 7.35 -7.50 7.69
C ARG A 32 6.81 -8.90 7.89
N ASN A 33 5.50 -9.02 8.13
CA ASN A 33 4.86 -10.31 8.34
C ASN A 33 4.45 -10.93 6.98
N PRO A 34 4.92 -12.15 6.64
CA PRO A 34 4.55 -12.82 5.41
C PRO A 34 3.03 -12.98 5.22
N SER A 35 2.26 -13.05 6.30
CA SER A 35 0.79 -13.12 6.23
C SER A 35 0.14 -11.88 5.62
N VAL A 36 0.86 -10.77 5.47
CA VAL A 36 0.38 -9.58 4.73
C VAL A 36 -0.10 -9.97 3.34
N VAL A 37 0.57 -10.93 2.68
CA VAL A 37 0.22 -11.42 1.35
C VAL A 37 -1.11 -12.19 1.32
N LYS A 38 -1.76 -12.40 2.46
CA LYS A 38 -3.12 -12.97 2.51
C LYS A 38 -4.21 -11.91 2.57
N LYS A 39 -3.85 -10.64 2.84
CA LYS A 39 -4.80 -9.52 2.84
C LYS A 39 -5.13 -9.12 1.42
N ASP A 40 -6.37 -8.73 1.18
CA ASP A 40 -6.79 -8.13 -0.08
C ASP A 40 -6.86 -6.60 0.04
N ILE A 41 -6.52 -5.91 -1.05
CA ILE A 41 -6.58 -4.46 -1.17
C ILE A 41 -8.04 -4.03 -0.95
N PRO A 42 -8.32 -3.18 0.05
CA PRO A 42 -9.68 -2.70 0.32
C PRO A 42 -10.31 -2.06 -0.93
N GLN A 43 -11.62 -2.22 -1.08
CA GLN A 43 -12.36 -1.73 -2.27
C GLN A 43 -12.35 -0.21 -2.40
N ASP A 44 -12.24 0.49 -1.28
CA ASP A 44 -12.28 1.94 -1.24
C ASP A 44 -10.92 2.59 -1.51
N VAL A 45 -9.84 1.84 -1.78
CA VAL A 45 -8.49 2.35 -2.05
C VAL A 45 -8.37 2.91 -3.48
N HIS A 46 -7.97 4.18 -3.59
CA HIS A 46 -7.80 4.86 -4.89
C HIS A 46 -6.36 4.84 -5.40
N LEU A 47 -5.38 4.73 -4.49
CA LEU A 47 -3.96 4.70 -4.81
C LEU A 47 -3.25 3.65 -3.97
N VAL A 48 -2.36 2.88 -4.60
CA VAL A 48 -1.47 1.93 -3.93
C VAL A 48 -0.02 2.38 -4.14
N ILE A 49 0.70 2.61 -3.04
CA ILE A 49 2.12 2.95 -3.04
C ILE A 49 2.89 1.78 -2.44
N MET A 50 3.85 1.25 -3.19
CA MET A 50 4.64 0.09 -2.79
C MET A 50 6.10 0.48 -2.62
N LEU A 51 6.63 0.33 -1.40
CA LEU A 51 8.03 0.60 -1.09
C LEU A 51 8.87 -0.64 -1.41
N THR A 52 9.39 -0.72 -2.64
CA THR A 52 10.00 -1.93 -3.20
C THR A 52 11.20 -2.45 -2.42
N ASN A 53 11.98 -1.57 -1.77
CA ASN A 53 13.09 -1.95 -0.90
C ASN A 53 12.66 -2.72 0.36
N PHE A 54 11.36 -2.71 0.70
CA PHE A 54 10.81 -3.32 1.90
C PHE A 54 9.77 -4.40 1.58
N LEU A 55 9.72 -4.86 0.34
CA LEU A 55 8.77 -5.88 -0.11
C LEU A 55 9.49 -7.10 -0.67
N ASN A 56 9.04 -8.29 -0.26
CA ASN A 56 9.45 -9.51 -0.93
C ASN A 56 8.72 -9.67 -2.27
N HIS A 57 9.28 -10.51 -3.14
CA HIS A 57 8.75 -10.75 -4.50
C HIS A 57 7.29 -11.23 -4.51
N ASN A 58 6.88 -12.03 -3.52
CA ASN A 58 5.52 -12.57 -3.45
C ASN A 58 4.51 -11.45 -3.15
N ALA A 59 4.78 -10.61 -2.15
CA ALA A 59 3.97 -9.45 -1.81
C ALA A 59 3.89 -8.49 -3.01
N MET A 60 5.02 -8.23 -3.66
CA MET A 60 5.07 -7.35 -4.82
C MET A 60 4.18 -7.85 -5.96
N ASN A 61 4.33 -9.11 -6.34
CA ASN A 61 3.56 -9.69 -7.45
C ASN A 61 2.06 -9.77 -7.14
N LYS A 62 1.68 -10.12 -5.90
CA LYS A 62 0.28 -10.15 -5.49
C LYS A 62 -0.37 -8.78 -5.61
N PHE A 63 0.16 -7.78 -4.89
CA PHE A 63 -0.51 -6.49 -4.77
C PHE A 63 -0.47 -5.71 -6.09
N LYS A 64 0.58 -5.87 -6.91
CA LYS A 64 0.61 -5.32 -8.27
C LYS A 64 -0.49 -5.92 -9.16
N SER A 65 -0.63 -7.25 -9.14
CA SER A 65 -1.65 -7.92 -9.95
C SER A 65 -3.06 -7.59 -9.47
N GLU A 66 -3.25 -7.50 -8.17
CA GLU A 66 -4.52 -7.13 -7.56
C GLU A 66 -4.92 -5.68 -7.87
N ALA A 67 -3.99 -4.74 -7.75
CA ALA A 67 -4.22 -3.34 -8.10
C ALA A 67 -4.56 -3.18 -9.60
N LYS A 68 -3.86 -3.88 -10.50
CA LYS A 68 -4.18 -3.90 -11.94
C LYS A 68 -5.60 -4.41 -12.22
N ARG A 69 -6.02 -5.46 -11.51
CA ARG A 69 -7.37 -6.03 -11.68
C ARG A 69 -8.47 -5.07 -11.20
N LYS A 70 -8.19 -4.24 -10.19
CA LYS A 70 -9.15 -3.26 -9.62
C LYS A 70 -9.18 -1.92 -10.36
N GLY A 71 -8.09 -1.56 -11.03
CA GLY A 71 -7.99 -0.32 -11.81
C GLY A 71 -8.44 -0.44 -13.27
N ASN A 72 -8.76 -1.66 -13.72
CA ASN A 72 -9.44 -1.93 -14.99
C ASN A 72 -10.95 -2.03 -14.75
#